data_AF-A0A7V3UBR2-F1
#
_entry.id   AF-A0A7V3UBR2-F1
#
_cell.length_a   1.000
_cell.length_b   1.000
_cell.length_c   1.000
_cell.angle_alpha   90.00
_cell.angle_beta   90.00
_cell.angle_gamma   90.00
#
_symmetry.space_group_name_H-M   'P 1'
#
loop_
_entity.id
_entity.type
_entity.pdbx_description
1 polymer ?
#
loop_
_entity_poly.entity_id
_entity_poly.type
_entity_poly.pdbx_seq_one_letter_code
_entity_poly.pdbx_strand_id
1 'polypeptide(L)'
;MKKTSIAFLTLMLTVSKNFAQTDLKTIQDIQTVLTYYLDGGTNGDSILFSKAFVPDGQMRYMRNDTLFNVPLKDFMARMRNTGIKTERKTKIESIQVFGNAASAKLTIEYPTFYFHDIMSLLKTKDGWKIVGKIFYREEKQN
;
A
#
# COMPACT_ATOMS: atom_id res chain seq x y z
N MET A 1 23.24 -27.77 -54.30
CA MET A 1 23.62 -26.58 -53.50
C MET A 1 22.45 -26.18 -52.59
N LYS A 2 22.71 -26.15 -51.29
CA LYS A 2 22.11 -25.31 -50.21
C LYS A 2 20.59 -25.14 -50.19
N LYS A 3 19.91 -25.93 -49.35
CA LYS A 3 18.63 -25.55 -48.71
C LYS A 3 18.53 -26.18 -47.32
N THR A 4 19.29 -25.66 -46.36
CA THR A 4 19.01 -25.92 -44.95
C THR A 4 19.32 -24.66 -44.15
N SER A 5 18.49 -24.45 -43.13
CA SER A 5 18.76 -23.62 -41.94
C SER A 5 18.39 -22.14 -42.00
N ILE A 6 17.09 -21.82 -42.02
CA ILE A 6 16.57 -20.61 -41.36
C ILE A 6 15.18 -20.93 -40.78
N ALA A 7 15.11 -21.64 -39.65
CA ALA A 7 13.84 -21.83 -38.96
C ALA A 7 13.95 -22.07 -37.45
N PHE A 8 15.05 -21.65 -36.81
CA PHE A 8 15.28 -21.97 -35.38
C PHE A 8 15.61 -20.77 -34.48
N LEU A 9 15.55 -19.53 -34.98
CA LEU A 9 15.96 -18.35 -34.20
C LEU A 9 14.80 -17.54 -33.58
N THR A 10 13.54 -17.93 -33.79
CA THR A 10 12.38 -17.09 -33.41
C THR A 10 11.65 -17.50 -32.13
N LEU A 11 12.15 -18.44 -31.32
CA LEU A 11 11.40 -18.98 -30.17
C LEU A 11 11.87 -18.51 -28.77
N MET A 12 12.89 -17.65 -28.65
CA MET A 12 13.44 -17.24 -27.34
C MET A 12 12.90 -15.92 -26.76
N LEU A 13 11.96 -15.22 -27.43
CA LEU A 13 11.52 -13.87 -27.03
C LEU A 13 10.17 -13.80 -26.28
N THR A 14 9.47 -14.92 -26.05
CA THR A 14 8.12 -14.90 -25.48
C THR A 14 8.01 -15.20 -23.99
N VAL A 15 9.08 -15.69 -23.33
CA VAL A 15 8.99 -16.11 -21.92
C VAL A 15 9.08 -14.93 -20.94
N SER A 16 9.74 -13.82 -21.30
CA SER A 16 10.00 -12.70 -20.40
C SER A 16 8.78 -11.79 -20.13
N LYS A 17 7.74 -11.84 -20.97
CA LYS A 17 6.57 -10.95 -20.83
C LYS A 17 5.68 -11.31 -19.64
N ASN A 18 5.63 -12.59 -19.26
CA ASN A 18 4.71 -13.08 -18.23
C ASN A 18 5.11 -12.66 -16.81
N PHE A 19 6.41 -12.60 -16.51
CA PHE A 19 6.90 -12.13 -15.21
C PHE A 19 6.68 -10.62 -15.04
N ALA A 20 7.10 -9.81 -16.01
CA ALA A 20 6.94 -8.36 -15.94
C ALA A 20 5.47 -7.91 -15.89
N GLN A 21 4.57 -8.59 -16.61
CA GLN A 21 3.13 -8.29 -16.57
C GLN A 21 2.48 -8.67 -15.23
N THR A 22 2.94 -9.76 -14.60
CA THR A 22 2.49 -10.18 -13.27
C THR A 22 2.93 -9.18 -12.19
N ASP A 23 4.14 -8.65 -12.31
CA ASP A 23 4.68 -7.66 -11.37
C ASP A 23 3.94 -6.32 -11.46
N LEU A 24 3.70 -5.82 -12.68
CA LEU A 24 2.98 -4.55 -12.90
C LEU A 24 1.56 -4.60 -12.35
N LYS A 25 0.81 -5.68 -12.62
CA LYS A 25 -0.56 -5.82 -12.11
C LYS A 25 -0.56 -5.91 -10.58
N THR A 26 0.39 -6.65 -10.00
CA THR A 26 0.51 -6.76 -8.55
C THR A 26 0.76 -5.41 -7.89
N ILE A 27 1.64 -4.59 -8.47
CA ILE A 27 1.89 -3.22 -7.99
C ILE A 27 0.63 -2.35 -8.09
N GLN A 28 -0.11 -2.42 -9.21
CA GLN A 28 -1.36 -1.67 -9.39
C GLN A 28 -2.46 -2.06 -8.38
N ASP A 29 -2.58 -3.36 -8.09
CA ASP A 29 -3.55 -3.85 -7.10
C ASP A 29 -3.18 -3.34 -5.69
N ILE A 30 -1.89 -3.36 -5.34
CA ILE A 30 -1.40 -2.80 -4.07
C ILE A 30 -1.63 -1.29 -4.01
N GLN A 31 -1.30 -0.56 -5.08
CA GLN A 31 -1.55 0.88 -5.17
C GLN A 31 -3.02 1.19 -4.94
N THR A 32 -3.93 0.41 -5.53
CA THR A 32 -5.37 0.57 -5.34
C THR A 32 -5.77 0.44 -3.87
N VAL A 33 -5.26 -0.58 -3.17
CA VAL A 33 -5.49 -0.78 -1.72
C VAL A 33 -4.94 0.38 -0.89
N LEU A 34 -3.75 0.86 -1.21
CA LEU A 34 -3.14 2.01 -0.53
C LEU A 34 -3.96 3.29 -0.79
N THR A 35 -4.49 3.47 -2.00
CA THR A 35 -5.36 4.58 -2.36
C THR A 35 -6.67 4.55 -1.57
N TYR A 36 -7.26 3.38 -1.30
CA TYR A 36 -8.43 3.29 -0.41
C TYR A 36 -8.15 3.89 0.98
N TYR A 37 -6.98 3.59 1.56
CA TYR A 37 -6.54 4.19 2.82
C TYR A 37 -6.30 5.70 2.69
N LEU A 38 -5.57 6.12 1.66
CA LEU A 38 -5.16 7.51 1.48
C LEU A 38 -6.35 8.42 1.16
N ASP A 39 -7.19 8.04 0.21
CA ASP A 39 -8.35 8.82 -0.23
C ASP A 39 -9.48 8.73 0.79
N GLY A 40 -9.71 7.57 1.39
CA GLY A 40 -10.67 7.44 2.49
C GLY A 40 -10.30 8.39 3.63
N GLY A 41 -9.02 8.42 4.00
CA GLY A 41 -8.44 9.35 4.97
C GLY A 41 -8.61 10.82 4.59
N THR A 42 -8.33 11.15 3.33
CA THR A 42 -8.42 12.53 2.82
C THR A 42 -9.86 13.02 2.76
N ASN A 43 -10.81 12.18 2.39
CA ASN A 43 -12.20 12.59 2.11
C ASN A 43 -13.15 12.36 3.30
N GLY A 44 -12.67 11.86 4.44
CA GLY A 44 -13.56 11.52 5.57
C GLY A 44 -14.53 10.38 5.21
N ASP A 45 -14.10 9.45 4.36
CA ASP A 45 -14.89 8.29 3.91
C ASP A 45 -14.40 7.05 4.64
N SER A 46 -15.10 6.69 5.72
CA SER A 46 -14.77 5.55 6.56
C SER A 46 -14.97 4.21 5.83
N ILE A 47 -15.89 4.16 4.86
CA ILE A 47 -16.20 2.94 4.11
C ILE A 47 -15.06 2.66 3.15
N LEU A 48 -14.63 3.65 2.38
CA LEU A 48 -13.46 3.54 1.50
C LEU A 48 -12.20 3.23 2.30
N PHE A 49 -11.97 3.97 3.39
CA PHE A 49 -10.83 3.77 4.28
C PHE A 49 -10.73 2.32 4.78
N SER A 50 -11.85 1.78 5.27
CA SER A 50 -11.87 0.44 5.89
C SER A 50 -11.67 -0.69 4.87
N LYS A 51 -11.94 -0.47 3.58
CA LYS A 51 -11.69 -1.47 2.52
C LYS A 51 -10.21 -1.86 2.41
N ALA A 52 -9.29 -0.99 2.84
CA ALA A 52 -7.86 -1.23 2.73
C ALA A 52 -7.33 -2.31 3.70
N PHE A 53 -8.03 -2.58 4.80
CA PHE A 53 -7.47 -3.33 5.93
C PHE A 53 -8.12 -4.70 6.14
N VAL A 54 -7.39 -5.59 6.81
CA VAL A 54 -7.99 -6.72 7.53
C VAL A 54 -8.36 -6.30 8.97
N PRO A 55 -9.44 -6.83 9.56
CA PRO A 55 -9.89 -6.44 10.89
C PRO A 55 -8.98 -6.94 12.02
N ASP A 56 -8.27 -8.04 11.82
CA ASP A 56 -7.42 -8.73 12.80
C ASP A 56 -5.96 -8.23 12.85
N GLY A 57 -5.59 -7.32 11.95
CA GLY A 57 -4.24 -6.77 11.91
C GLY A 57 -3.93 -5.76 13.02
N GLN A 58 -2.71 -5.21 13.02
CA GLN A 58 -2.21 -4.35 14.11
C GLN A 58 -1.53 -3.07 13.60
N MET A 59 -1.85 -1.94 14.22
CA MET A 59 -1.06 -0.71 14.15
C MET A 59 -0.19 -0.58 15.39
N ARG A 60 1.11 -0.28 15.20
CA ARG A 60 2.05 -0.04 16.31
C ARG A 60 2.81 1.25 16.12
N TYR A 61 3.07 1.97 17.21
CA TYR A 61 3.85 3.20 17.16
C TYR A 61 4.45 3.52 18.52
N MET A 62 5.50 4.36 18.51
CA MET A 62 6.12 4.88 19.72
C MET A 62 5.58 6.27 20.03
N ARG A 63 5.38 6.57 21.31
CA ARG A 63 5.15 7.93 21.82
C ARG A 63 5.76 8.03 23.20
N ASN A 64 6.64 9.01 23.42
CA ASN A 64 7.34 9.21 24.70
C ASN A 64 7.95 7.90 25.23
N ASP A 65 8.74 7.22 24.39
CA ASP A 65 9.38 5.91 24.66
C ASP A 65 8.44 4.76 25.04
N THR A 66 7.13 4.95 24.87
CA THR A 66 6.12 3.92 25.12
C THR A 66 5.64 3.33 23.80
N LEU A 67 5.65 2.00 23.71
CA LEU A 67 5.08 1.26 22.59
C LEU A 67 3.56 1.16 22.75
N PHE A 68 2.83 1.61 21.73
CA PHE A 68 1.38 1.46 21.62
C PHE A 68 1.05 0.39 20.59
N ASN A 69 0.13 -0.50 20.94
CA ASN A 69 -0.47 -1.49 20.05
C ASN A 69 -1.96 -1.17 19.90
N VAL A 70 -2.44 -1.02 18.67
CA VAL A 70 -3.84 -0.70 18.36
C VAL A 70 -4.34 -1.70 17.31
N PRO A 71 -5.34 -2.54 17.62
CA PRO A 71 -5.97 -3.39 16.63
C PRO A 71 -6.49 -2.58 15.45
N LEU A 72 -6.35 -3.07 14.22
CA LEU A 72 -6.79 -2.33 13.03
C LEU A 72 -8.31 -2.11 13.01
N LYS A 73 -9.09 -3.04 13.56
CA LYS A 73 -10.54 -2.82 13.79
C LYS A 73 -10.82 -1.54 14.60
N ASP A 74 -10.03 -1.28 15.65
CA ASP A 74 -10.22 -0.13 16.54
C ASP A 74 -9.66 1.14 15.90
N PHE A 75 -8.60 1.01 15.09
CA PHE A 75 -8.09 2.10 14.29
C PHE A 75 -9.11 2.55 13.23
N MET A 76 -9.70 1.61 12.49
CA MET A 76 -10.76 1.90 11.51
C MET A 76 -11.98 2.53 12.16
N ALA A 77 -12.38 2.07 13.35
CA ALA A 77 -13.53 2.62 14.09
C ALA A 77 -13.34 4.10 14.51
N ARG A 78 -12.10 4.61 14.54
CA ARG A 78 -11.84 6.05 14.82
C ARG A 78 -12.17 6.94 13.62
N MET A 79 -12.23 6.36 12.42
CA MET A 79 -12.51 7.10 11.20
C MET A 79 -14.01 7.38 11.11
N ARG A 80 -14.39 8.67 11.08
CA ARG A 80 -15.78 9.10 10.93
C ARG A 80 -16.14 9.23 9.45
N ASN A 81 -17.37 8.87 9.11
CA ASN A 81 -17.91 9.01 7.76
C ASN A 81 -18.49 10.42 7.51
N THR A 82 -17.65 11.44 7.63
CA THR A 82 -18.11 12.84 7.55
C THR A 82 -18.26 13.33 6.12
N GLY A 83 -17.54 12.73 5.16
CA GLY A 83 -17.42 13.28 3.80
C GLY A 83 -16.66 14.62 3.74
N ILE A 84 -16.11 15.08 4.86
CA ILE A 84 -15.39 16.34 4.95
C ILE A 84 -13.95 16.09 4.55
N LYS A 85 -13.53 16.79 3.49
CA LYS A 85 -12.16 16.72 3.01
C LYS A 85 -11.21 17.36 4.01
N THR A 86 -10.18 16.63 4.38
CA THR A 86 -9.07 17.10 5.20
C THR A 86 -8.00 17.71 4.31
N GLU A 87 -7.43 18.84 4.73
CA GLU A 87 -6.28 19.44 4.05
C GLU A 87 -5.03 18.60 4.30
N ARG A 88 -4.74 17.71 3.36
CA ARG A 88 -3.52 16.89 3.35
C ARG A 88 -3.13 16.50 1.93
N LYS A 89 -1.83 16.25 1.71
CA LYS A 89 -1.30 15.66 0.47
C LYS A 89 -0.77 14.28 0.78
N THR A 90 -0.95 13.34 -0.14
CA THR A 90 -0.59 11.94 0.07
C THR A 90 0.31 11.45 -1.06
N LYS A 91 1.32 10.65 -0.71
CA LYS A 91 2.24 10.05 -1.68
C LYS A 91 2.56 8.61 -1.30
N ILE A 92 2.56 7.73 -2.30
CA ILE A 92 3.13 6.39 -2.19
C ILE A 92 4.61 6.52 -2.59
N GLU A 93 5.52 6.36 -1.64
CA GLU A 93 6.96 6.54 -1.85
C GLU A 93 7.59 5.31 -2.50
N SER A 94 7.23 4.13 -2.03
CA SER A 94 7.77 2.87 -2.55
C SER A 94 6.85 1.70 -2.22
N ILE A 95 6.87 0.69 -3.06
CA ILE A 95 6.24 -0.62 -2.84
C ILE A 95 7.30 -1.68 -3.12
N GLN A 96 7.45 -2.65 -2.21
CA GLN A 96 8.30 -3.82 -2.36
C GLN A 96 7.45 -5.07 -2.23
N VAL A 97 7.61 -6.03 -3.14
CA VAL A 97 6.76 -7.22 -3.23
C VAL A 97 7.62 -8.47 -3.23
N PHE A 98 7.20 -9.46 -2.43
CA PHE A 98 7.79 -10.79 -2.36
C PHE A 98 6.66 -11.83 -2.34
N GLY A 99 6.33 -12.39 -3.51
CA GLY A 99 5.24 -13.37 -3.64
C GLY A 99 3.89 -12.80 -3.21
N ASN A 100 3.35 -13.31 -2.10
CA ASN A 100 2.07 -12.87 -1.53
C ASN A 100 2.21 -11.84 -0.39
N ALA A 101 3.41 -11.34 -0.13
CA ALA A 101 3.69 -10.32 0.87
C ALA A 101 4.24 -9.05 0.23
N ALA A 102 3.92 -7.89 0.81
CA ALA A 102 4.44 -6.61 0.36
C ALA A 102 4.65 -5.64 1.53
N SER A 103 5.54 -4.66 1.31
CA SER A 103 5.74 -3.51 2.19
C SER A 103 5.62 -2.23 1.37
N ALA A 104 4.98 -1.21 1.92
CA ALA A 104 4.85 0.10 1.29
C ALA A 104 5.22 1.22 2.25
N LYS A 105 5.87 2.27 1.71
CA LYS A 105 6.13 3.52 2.44
C LYS A 105 5.22 4.60 1.89
N LEU A 106 4.55 5.33 2.78
CA LEU A 106 3.65 6.41 2.42
C LEU A 106 4.06 7.68 3.17
N THR A 107 3.90 8.82 2.51
CA THR A 107 4.01 10.14 3.13
C THR A 107 2.64 10.78 3.11
N ILE A 108 2.18 11.25 4.27
CA ILE A 108 0.98 12.08 4.40
C ILE A 108 1.40 13.41 4.98
N GLU A 109 1.32 14.45 4.15
CA GLU A 109 1.65 15.81 4.52
C GLU A 109 0.40 16.53 5.03
N TYR A 110 0.47 17.02 6.27
CA TYR A 110 -0.46 17.97 6.86
C TYR A 110 0.17 19.38 6.89
N PRO A 111 -0.60 20.44 7.21
CA PRO A 111 -0.07 21.78 7.30
C PRO A 111 1.12 21.91 8.27
N THR A 112 1.10 21.19 9.38
CA THR A 112 2.09 21.33 10.47
C THR A 112 3.00 20.12 10.67
N PHE A 113 2.72 18.97 10.06
CA PHE A 113 3.50 17.75 10.25
C PHE A 113 3.39 16.78 9.07
N TYR A 114 4.22 15.75 9.08
CA TYR A 114 4.14 14.60 8.20
C TYR A 114 3.83 13.33 9.00
N PHE A 115 3.10 12.40 8.39
CA PHE A 115 3.18 10.99 8.76
C PHE A 115 3.99 10.23 7.72
N HIS A 116 4.97 9.47 8.22
CA HIS A 116 5.71 8.47 7.46
C HIS A 116 5.18 7.10 7.84
N ASP A 117 4.23 6.61 7.06
CA ASP A 117 3.62 5.31 7.32
C ASP A 117 4.41 4.20 6.61
N ILE A 118 4.64 3.10 7.32
CA ILE A 118 5.17 1.85 6.76
C ILE A 118 4.08 0.79 6.91
N MET A 119 3.59 0.32 5.78
CA MET A 119 2.48 -0.63 5.67
C MET A 119 3.01 -2.00 5.33
N SER A 120 2.56 -3.02 6.05
CA SER A 120 2.71 -4.42 5.66
C SER A 120 1.40 -4.92 5.05
N LEU A 121 1.49 -5.55 3.88
CA LEU A 121 0.34 -6.06 3.13
C LEU A 121 0.50 -7.55 2.81
N LEU A 122 -0.63 -8.26 2.77
CA LEU A 122 -0.71 -9.64 2.32
C LEU A 122 -1.77 -9.79 1.25
N LYS A 123 -1.51 -10.69 0.28
CA LYS A 123 -2.50 -11.12 -0.70
C LYS A 123 -3.39 -12.19 -0.07
N THR A 124 -4.60 -11.79 0.31
CA THR A 124 -5.62 -12.67 0.89
C THR A 124 -6.50 -13.28 -0.20
N LYS A 125 -7.44 -14.15 0.18
CA LYS A 125 -8.49 -14.65 -0.73
C LYS A 125 -9.36 -13.52 -1.32
N ASP A 126 -9.49 -12.41 -0.59
CA ASP A 126 -10.29 -11.24 -0.97
C ASP A 126 -9.44 -10.16 -1.67
N GLY A 127 -8.23 -10.52 -2.10
CA GLY A 127 -7.25 -9.62 -2.70
C GLY A 127 -6.22 -9.08 -1.70
N TRP A 128 -5.43 -8.10 -2.12
CA TRP A 128 -4.44 -7.44 -1.27
C TRP A 128 -5.12 -6.67 -0.13
N LYS A 129 -4.54 -6.74 1.07
CA LYS A 129 -5.00 -6.03 2.25
C LYS A 129 -3.83 -5.57 3.11
N ILE A 130 -3.98 -4.43 3.77
CA ILE A 130 -3.07 -3.96 4.81
C ILE A 130 -3.34 -4.78 6.07
N VAL A 131 -2.30 -5.48 6.54
CA VAL A 131 -2.34 -6.32 7.75
C VAL A 131 -1.59 -5.71 8.93
N GLY A 132 -0.78 -4.68 8.66
CA GLY A 132 -0.09 -3.95 9.72
C GLY A 132 0.36 -2.58 9.28
N LYS A 133 0.49 -1.71 10.28
CA LYS A 133 0.95 -0.32 10.11
C LYS A 133 1.90 0.04 11.23
N ILE A 134 3.03 0.63 10.89
CA ILE A 134 3.82 1.45 11.82
C ILE A 134 4.00 2.84 11.24
N PHE A 135 4.27 3.83 12.08
CA PHE A 135 4.48 5.19 11.58
C PHE A 135 5.42 6.01 12.46
N TYR A 136 5.99 7.03 11.85
CA TYR A 136 6.62 8.15 12.55
C TYR A 136 5.87 9.44 12.21
N ARG A 137 5.67 10.30 13.21
CA ARG A 137 5.13 11.65 13.03
C ARG A 137 6.27 12.65 13.12
N GLU A 138 6.51 13.37 12.04
CA GLU A 138 7.54 14.40 11.95
C GLU A 138 6.89 15.78 11.98
N GLU A 139 7.21 16.61 12.97
CA GLU A 139 6.76 18.01 12.99
C GLU A 139 7.54 18.82 11.94
N LYS A 140 6.85 19.72 11.23
CA LYS A 140 7.54 20.67 10.36
C LYS A 140 8.33 21.65 11.23
N GLN A 141 9.59 21.85 10.90
CA GLN A 141 10.37 22.92 11.50
C GLN A 141 9.86 24.26 10.95
N ASN A 142 9.47 25.15 11.86
CA ASN A 142 9.12 26.53 11.53
C ASN A 142 10.36 27.33 11.17
#